data_AF-A0A1Q5X519-F1
#
_entry.id   AF-A0A1Q5X519-F1
#
_cell.length_a   1.000
_cell.length_b   1.000
_cell.length_c   1.000
_cell.angle_alpha   90.00
_cell.angle_beta   90.00
_cell.angle_gamma   90.00
#
_symmetry.space_group_name_H-M   'P 1'
#
loop_
_entity.id
_entity.type
_entity.pdbx_description
1 polymer ?
#
loop_
_entity_poly.entity_id
_entity_poly.type
_entity_poly.pdbx_seq_one_letter_code
_entity_poly.pdbx_strand_id
1 'polypeptide(L)'
;MESRMSVSASEFAEYVEKYSGNIFTLCRLLLGQGSEAEEAAVKSFTELYIPYLRKGCDPQSFSLLAYRECIRHCFRIAQGRKASSTACLSWEDQLVHALRYGLRLPLAEISPILMKSMPELKAQLRQMRELLAAHEAAQPKSGLSAG
;
A
#
# COMPACT_ATOMS: atom_id res chain seq x y z
N MET A 1 -25.48 19.23 23.35
CA MET A 1 -24.39 20.21 23.18
C MET A 1 -23.12 19.39 23.08
N GLU A 2 -22.79 18.91 21.88
CA GLU A 2 -21.64 18.03 21.68
C GLU A 2 -20.35 18.84 21.85
N SER A 3 -19.51 18.39 22.77
CA SER A 3 -18.17 18.94 22.99
C SER A 3 -17.35 18.70 21.73
N ARG A 4 -17.08 19.75 20.94
CA ARG A 4 -16.08 19.69 19.87
C ARG A 4 -14.72 19.53 20.55
N MET A 5 -14.26 18.29 20.70
CA MET A 5 -12.86 18.02 21.03
C MET A 5 -12.00 18.68 19.96
N SER A 6 -11.18 19.65 20.37
CA SER A 6 -10.23 20.30 19.50
C SER A 6 -9.18 19.26 19.10
N VAL A 7 -9.23 18.83 17.86
CA VAL A 7 -8.26 17.89 17.29
C VAL A 7 -6.86 18.49 17.42
N SER A 8 -5.94 17.78 18.07
CA SER A 8 -4.63 18.35 18.40
C SER A 8 -3.50 17.77 17.55
N ALA A 9 -2.40 18.52 17.43
CA ALA A 9 -1.18 18.03 16.80
C ALA A 9 -0.61 16.79 17.53
N SER A 10 -0.88 16.63 18.83
CA SER A 10 -0.48 15.47 19.62
C SER A 10 -1.21 14.21 19.18
N GLU A 11 -2.54 14.30 19.00
CA GLU A 11 -3.35 13.17 18.53
C GLU A 11 -2.96 12.76 17.10
N PHE A 12 -2.60 13.73 16.25
CA PHE A 12 -2.05 13.43 14.93
C PHE A 12 -0.72 12.67 15.02
N ALA A 13 0.17 13.08 15.92
CA ALA A 13 1.47 12.42 16.11
C ALA A 13 1.29 10.96 16.56
N GLU A 14 0.33 10.66 17.42
CA GLU A 14 0.00 9.29 17.82
C GLU A 14 -0.44 8.44 16.63
N TYR A 15 -1.24 9.00 15.71
CA TYR A 15 -1.60 8.31 14.48
C TYR A 15 -0.40 8.09 13.54
N VAL A 16 0.47 9.09 13.39
CA VAL A 16 1.69 8.94 12.60
C VAL A 16 2.56 7.83 13.19
N GLU A 17 2.81 7.84 14.49
CA GLU A 17 3.60 6.82 15.17
C GLU A 17 3.01 5.43 14.92
N LYS A 18 1.69 5.28 15.11
CA LYS A 18 0.98 4.01 14.93
C LYS A 18 1.04 3.46 13.51
N TYR A 19 0.93 4.31 12.48
CA TYR A 19 0.79 3.86 11.09
C TYR A 19 2.06 3.99 10.25
N SER A 20 3.05 4.78 10.68
CA SER A 20 4.27 5.07 9.92
C SER A 20 5.01 3.81 9.47
N GLY A 21 5.16 2.81 10.33
CA GLY A 21 5.84 1.55 9.99
C GLY A 21 5.17 0.81 8.83
N ASN A 22 3.84 0.71 8.84
CA ASN A 22 3.08 0.04 7.78
C ASN A 22 3.09 0.85 6.48
N ILE A 23 2.93 2.17 6.57
CA ILE A 23 2.97 3.06 5.40
C ILE A 23 4.35 3.04 4.75
N PHE A 24 5.41 3.13 5.54
CA PHE A 24 6.77 3.05 5.01
C PHE A 24 7.06 1.67 4.39
N THR A 25 6.59 0.59 5.03
CA THR A 25 6.71 -0.76 4.46
C THR A 25 5.96 -0.87 3.12
N LEU A 26 4.76 -0.29 2.99
CA LEU A 26 4.04 -0.26 1.72
C LEU A 26 4.81 0.50 0.65
N CYS A 27 5.32 1.69 0.96
CA CYS A 27 6.15 2.46 0.04
C CYS A 27 7.34 1.64 -0.46
N ARG A 28 8.02 0.91 0.44
CA ARG A 28 9.16 0.05 0.06
C ARG A 28 8.75 -1.13 -0.80
N LEU A 29 7.59 -1.74 -0.57
CA LEU A 29 7.08 -2.83 -1.39
C LEU A 29 6.74 -2.37 -2.81
N LEU A 30 6.25 -1.14 -2.98
CA LEU A 30 5.81 -0.60 -4.27
C LEU A 30 6.93 0.10 -5.05
N LEU A 31 7.84 0.78 -4.36
CA LEU A 31 8.90 1.58 -4.98
C LEU A 31 10.27 0.93 -4.86
N GLY A 32 10.45 -0.08 -4.01
CA GLY A 32 11.75 -0.65 -3.68
C GLY A 32 12.45 0.10 -2.54
N GLN A 33 13.75 -0.15 -2.36
CA GLN A 33 14.54 0.58 -1.36
C GLN A 33 15.03 1.91 -1.92
N GLY A 34 15.03 2.95 -1.07
CA GLY A 34 15.63 4.24 -1.41
C GLY A 34 14.81 5.45 -0.94
N SER A 35 15.32 6.63 -1.27
CA SER A 35 14.77 7.94 -0.87
C SER A 35 13.34 8.16 -1.35
N GLU A 36 12.94 7.57 -2.48
CA GLU A 36 11.58 7.71 -3.01
C GLU A 36 10.52 7.06 -2.09
N ALA A 37 10.85 5.94 -1.45
CA ALA A 37 9.94 5.29 -0.50
C ALA A 37 9.77 6.11 0.78
N GLU A 38 10.86 6.71 1.27
CA GLU A 38 10.85 7.64 2.41
C GLU A 38 10.04 8.90 2.09
N GLU A 39 10.32 9.51 0.94
CA GLU A 39 9.62 10.71 0.47
C GLU A 39 8.11 10.45 0.34
N ALA A 40 7.71 9.32 -0.26
CA ALA A 40 6.32 8.94 -0.38
C ALA A 40 5.66 8.77 1.00
N ALA A 41 6.33 8.14 1.95
CA ALA A 41 5.81 7.94 3.30
C ALA A 41 5.61 9.28 4.03
N VAL A 42 6.61 10.17 4.01
CA VAL A 42 6.53 11.50 4.64
C VAL A 42 5.43 12.36 4.00
N LYS A 43 5.35 12.37 2.66
CA LYS A 43 4.32 13.14 1.95
C LYS A 43 2.91 12.65 2.29
N SER A 44 2.71 11.34 2.46
CA SER A 44 1.42 10.77 2.80
C SER A 44 0.85 11.33 4.10
N PHE A 45 1.68 11.48 5.14
CA PHE A 45 1.23 12.10 6.40
C PHE A 45 1.15 13.62 6.31
N THR A 46 2.08 14.26 5.60
CA THR A 46 2.08 15.72 5.44
C THR A 46 0.78 16.22 4.80
N GLU A 47 0.31 15.52 3.76
CA GLU A 47 -0.96 15.85 3.08
C GLU A 47 -2.20 15.58 3.94
N LEU A 48 -2.10 14.69 4.93
CA LEU A 48 -3.20 14.38 5.84
C LEU A 48 -3.32 15.34 7.02
N TYR A 49 -2.27 16.08 7.33
CA TYR A 49 -2.24 16.95 8.50
C TYR A 49 -3.31 18.06 8.46
N ILE A 50 -3.37 18.83 7.37
CA ILE A 50 -4.33 19.94 7.25
C ILE A 50 -5.78 19.44 7.20
N PRO A 51 -6.14 18.40 6.43
CA PRO A 51 -7.48 17.80 6.49
C PRO A 51 -7.85 17.31 7.90
N TYR A 52 -6.92 16.66 8.59
CA TYR A 52 -7.13 16.15 9.95
C TYR A 52 -7.43 17.28 10.94
N LEU A 53 -6.64 18.36 10.94
CA LEU A 53 -6.90 19.50 11.84
C LEU A 53 -8.26 20.17 11.62
N ARG A 54 -8.77 20.15 10.37
CA ARG A 54 -10.04 20.80 10.03
C ARG A 54 -11.27 20.00 10.42
N LYS A 55 -11.21 18.68 10.27
CA LYS A 55 -12.40 17.80 10.38
C LYS A 55 -12.31 16.78 11.51
N GLY A 56 -11.12 16.55 12.04
CA GLY A 56 -10.83 15.37 12.83
C GLY A 56 -10.91 14.10 11.99
N CYS A 57 -10.52 12.99 12.60
CA CYS A 57 -10.65 11.67 12.01
C CYS A 57 -10.64 10.62 13.11
N ASP A 58 -11.56 9.66 13.05
CA ASP A 58 -11.48 8.47 13.87
C ASP A 58 -10.33 7.55 13.39
N PRO A 59 -9.86 6.60 14.21
CA PRO A 59 -8.71 5.77 13.87
C PRO A 59 -8.86 4.94 12.59
N GLN A 60 -10.06 4.44 12.29
CA GLN A 60 -10.29 3.60 11.12
C GLN A 60 -10.32 4.44 9.84
N SER A 61 -10.96 5.60 9.90
CA SER A 61 -10.93 6.56 8.81
C SER A 61 -9.50 7.07 8.54
N PHE A 62 -8.71 7.29 9.59
CA PHE A 62 -7.33 7.76 9.44
C PHE A 62 -6.46 6.71 8.74
N SER A 63 -6.52 5.44 9.19
CA SER A 63 -5.72 4.37 8.58
C SER A 63 -6.04 4.21 7.10
N LEU A 64 -7.32 4.23 6.74
CA LEU A 64 -7.80 4.18 5.36
C LEU A 64 -7.20 5.32 4.51
N LEU A 65 -7.28 6.55 5.03
CA LEU A 65 -6.75 7.73 4.34
C LEU A 65 -5.22 7.66 4.19
N ALA A 66 -4.50 7.22 5.22
CA ALA A 66 -3.05 7.03 5.17
C ALA A 66 -2.64 6.06 4.07
N TYR A 67 -3.30 4.90 3.97
CA TYR A 67 -3.02 3.95 2.90
C TYR A 67 -3.34 4.52 1.51
N ARG A 68 -4.47 5.22 1.36
CA ARG A 68 -4.86 5.81 0.07
C ARG A 68 -3.91 6.91 -0.39
N GLU A 69 -3.51 7.81 0.51
CA GLU A 69 -2.53 8.84 0.17
C GLU A 69 -1.17 8.23 -0.18
N CYS A 70 -0.74 7.21 0.56
CA CYS A 70 0.46 6.43 0.25
C CYS A 70 0.41 5.83 -1.16
N ILE A 71 -0.67 5.11 -1.48
CA ILE A 71 -0.86 4.51 -2.81
C ILE A 71 -0.84 5.58 -3.90
N ARG A 72 -1.52 6.71 -3.68
CA ARG A 72 -1.55 7.84 -4.60
C ARG A 72 -0.15 8.40 -4.86
N HIS A 73 0.66 8.57 -3.82
CA HIS A 73 2.04 9.06 -3.96
C HIS A 73 2.96 8.05 -4.65
N CYS A 74 2.88 6.78 -4.26
CA CYS A 74 3.68 5.73 -4.89
C CYS A 74 3.35 5.60 -6.38
N PHE A 75 2.07 5.69 -6.75
CA PHE A 75 1.66 5.63 -8.16
C PHE A 75 2.24 6.78 -8.99
N ARG A 76 2.24 8.02 -8.47
CA ARG A 76 2.81 9.19 -9.16
C ARG A 76 4.31 9.03 -9.39
N ILE A 77 5.04 8.55 -8.37
CA ILE A 77 6.48 8.30 -8.49
C ILE A 77 6.75 7.18 -9.50
N ALA A 78 6.01 6.07 -9.40
CA ALA A 78 6.14 4.94 -10.31
C ALA A 78 5.88 5.32 -11.78
N GLN A 79 4.90 6.18 -12.06
CA GLN A 79 4.66 6.72 -13.40
C GLN A 79 5.79 7.62 -13.91
N GLY A 80 6.50 8.32 -13.02
CA GLY A 80 7.66 9.15 -13.37
C GLY A 80 8.88 8.34 -13.77
N ARG A 81 8.93 7.04 -13.41
CA ARG A 81 9.99 6.13 -13.85
C ARG A 81 9.73 5.78 -15.32
N LYS A 82 10.70 6.01 -16.21
CA LYS A 82 10.67 5.43 -17.57
C LYS A 82 10.46 3.92 -17.41
N ALA A 83 9.43 3.38 -18.07
CA ALA A 83 8.99 1.99 -17.89
C ALA A 83 10.13 0.99 -18.13
N SER A 84 10.85 0.64 -17.08
CA SER A 84 11.79 -0.47 -17.03
C SER A 84 10.95 -1.72 -16.76
N SER A 85 10.38 -2.31 -17.81
CA SER A 85 9.50 -3.47 -17.69
C SER A 85 10.28 -4.72 -17.28
N THR A 86 10.31 -5.00 -15.99
CA THR A 86 10.68 -6.31 -15.43
C THR A 86 9.65 -6.84 -14.43
N ALA A 87 8.57 -6.09 -14.18
CA ALA A 87 7.55 -6.52 -13.23
C ALA A 87 6.58 -7.51 -13.90
N CYS A 88 6.53 -8.74 -13.36
CA CYS A 88 5.60 -9.80 -13.74
C CYS A 88 4.11 -9.44 -13.48
N LEU A 89 3.85 -8.40 -12.67
CA LEU A 89 2.52 -8.01 -12.21
C LEU A 89 2.16 -6.58 -12.64
N SER A 90 0.89 -6.36 -12.95
CA SER A 90 0.33 -5.02 -13.16
C SER A 90 0.43 -4.17 -11.88
N TRP A 91 0.31 -2.84 -11.99
CA TRP A 91 0.30 -1.97 -10.80
C TRP A 91 -0.80 -2.36 -9.79
N GLU A 92 -2.00 -2.68 -10.28
CA GLU A 92 -3.10 -3.10 -9.41
C GLU A 92 -2.80 -4.43 -8.70
N ASP A 93 -2.19 -5.39 -9.41
CA ASP A 93 -1.81 -6.67 -8.81
C ASP A 93 -0.67 -6.51 -7.82
N GLN A 94 0.30 -5.62 -8.09
CA GLN A 94 1.35 -5.27 -7.13
C GLN A 94 0.77 -4.67 -5.85
N LEU A 95 -0.24 -3.78 -5.96
CA LEU A 95 -0.93 -3.22 -4.80
C LEU A 95 -1.61 -4.31 -3.98
N VAL A 96 -2.41 -5.16 -4.61
CA VAL A 96 -3.10 -6.26 -3.94
C VAL A 96 -2.10 -7.23 -3.31
N HIS A 97 -1.01 -7.54 -4.01
CA HIS A 97 0.06 -8.41 -3.51
C HIS A 97 0.77 -7.80 -2.30
N ALA A 98 1.16 -6.52 -2.37
CA ALA A 98 1.84 -5.81 -1.29
C ALA A 98 0.96 -5.72 -0.03
N LEU A 99 -0.32 -5.37 -0.18
CA LEU A 99 -1.24 -5.28 0.95
C LEU A 99 -1.54 -6.65 1.56
N ARG A 100 -1.79 -7.67 0.72
CA ARG A 100 -2.20 -9.00 1.19
C ARG A 100 -1.05 -9.85 1.72
N TYR A 101 0.07 -9.88 1.03
CA TYR A 101 1.19 -10.78 1.33
C TYR A 101 2.37 -10.05 1.98
N GLY A 102 2.60 -8.79 1.61
CA GLY A 102 3.63 -7.95 2.25
C GLY A 102 3.22 -7.47 3.64
N LEU A 103 2.10 -6.74 3.73
CA LEU A 103 1.58 -6.22 5.00
C LEU A 103 0.64 -7.18 5.74
N ARG A 104 0.24 -8.28 5.09
CA ARG A 104 -0.65 -9.30 5.69
C ARG A 104 -2.04 -8.78 6.09
N LEU A 105 -2.52 -7.71 5.45
CA LEU A 105 -3.84 -7.16 5.75
C LEU A 105 -4.96 -8.16 5.40
N PRO A 106 -6.06 -8.19 6.18
CA PRO A 106 -7.23 -8.96 5.84
C PRO A 106 -7.98 -8.33 4.66
N LEU A 107 -8.71 -9.14 3.89
CA LEU A 107 -9.44 -8.65 2.71
C LEU A 107 -10.48 -7.58 3.05
N ALA A 108 -11.07 -7.67 4.24
CA ALA A 108 -12.02 -6.69 4.75
C ALA A 108 -11.41 -5.29 4.93
N GLU A 109 -10.09 -5.18 5.14
CA GLU A 109 -9.37 -3.90 5.21
C GLU A 109 -8.86 -3.46 3.83
N ILE A 110 -8.44 -4.41 2.99
CA ILE A 110 -7.96 -4.11 1.63
C ILE A 110 -9.09 -3.56 0.74
N SER A 111 -10.29 -4.16 0.84
CA SER A 111 -11.47 -3.75 0.06
C SER A 111 -11.74 -2.24 0.14
N PRO A 112 -11.92 -1.63 1.34
CA PRO A 112 -12.15 -0.20 1.43
C PRO A 112 -10.90 0.60 1.04
N ILE A 113 -9.66 0.15 1.33
CA ILE A 113 -8.45 0.88 0.90
C ILE A 113 -8.43 1.07 -0.62
N LEU A 114 -8.64 -0.01 -1.37
CA LEU A 114 -8.61 -0.02 -2.83
C LEU A 114 -9.94 0.37 -3.49
N MET A 115 -11.00 0.61 -2.71
CA MET A 115 -12.36 0.83 -3.20
C MET A 115 -12.86 -0.30 -4.12
N LYS A 116 -12.42 -1.54 -3.85
CA LYS A 116 -12.83 -2.73 -4.59
C LYS A 116 -13.85 -3.54 -3.82
N SER A 117 -14.77 -4.18 -4.54
CA SER A 117 -15.71 -5.11 -3.91
C SER A 117 -15.01 -6.38 -3.44
N MET A 118 -15.55 -7.04 -2.42
CA MET A 118 -15.02 -8.32 -1.95
C MET A 118 -14.97 -9.43 -3.04
N PRO A 119 -16.00 -9.59 -3.90
CA PRO A 119 -15.93 -10.54 -5.02
C PRO A 119 -14.82 -10.22 -6.01
N GLU A 120 -14.67 -8.94 -6.39
CA GLU A 120 -13.62 -8.48 -7.30
C GLU A 120 -12.23 -8.76 -6.73
N LEU A 121 -12.00 -8.41 -5.46
CA LEU A 121 -10.72 -8.64 -4.80
C LEU A 121 -10.37 -10.14 -4.71
N LYS A 122 -11.36 -11.00 -4.45
CA LYS A 122 -11.16 -12.45 -4.45
C LYS A 122 -10.82 -13.00 -5.83
N ALA A 123 -11.51 -12.51 -6.87
CA ALA A 123 -11.25 -12.89 -8.26
C ALA A 123 -9.83 -12.48 -8.69
N GLN A 124 -9.43 -11.24 -8.39
CA GLN A 124 -8.08 -10.74 -8.67
C GLN A 124 -7.01 -11.56 -7.96
N LEU A 125 -7.19 -11.87 -6.67
CA LEU A 125 -6.26 -12.73 -5.93
C LEU A 125 -6.17 -14.15 -6.47
N ARG A 126 -7.27 -14.68 -7.04
CA ARG A 126 -7.26 -15.99 -7.69
C ARG A 126 -6.43 -15.94 -8.98
N GLN A 127 -6.72 -14.98 -9.86
CA GLN A 127 -6.01 -14.80 -11.12
C GLN A 127 -4.51 -14.57 -10.89
N MET A 128 -4.15 -13.73 -9.92
CA MET A 128 -2.75 -13.48 -9.58
C MET A 128 -2.03 -14.74 -9.10
N ARG A 129 -2.69 -15.61 -8.32
CA ARG A 129 -2.12 -16.90 -7.91
C ARG A 129 -1.90 -17.84 -9.09
N GLU A 130 -2.84 -17.87 -10.03
CA GLU A 130 -2.72 -18.66 -11.26
C GLU A 130 -1.56 -18.15 -12.14
N LEU A 131 -1.40 -16.83 -12.28
CA LEU A 131 -0.29 -16.21 -13.01
C LEU A 131 1.08 -16.50 -12.37
N LEU A 132 1.20 -16.35 -11.06
CA LEU A 132 2.45 -16.62 -10.34
C LEU A 132 2.84 -18.11 -10.43
N ALA A 133 1.86 -19.01 -10.28
CA ALA A 133 2.10 -20.46 -10.43
C ALA A 133 2.52 -20.83 -11.86
N ALA A 134 1.91 -20.22 -12.88
CA ALA A 134 2.30 -20.44 -14.27
C ALA A 134 3.73 -19.93 -14.56
N HIS A 135 4.10 -18.77 -14.00
CA HIS A 135 5.46 -18.24 -14.14
C HIS A 135 6.49 -19.13 -13.44
N GLU A 136 6.21 -19.61 -12.23
CA GLU A 136 7.09 -20.54 -11.50
C GLU A 136 7.28 -21.86 -12.26
N ALA A 137 6.20 -22.41 -12.83
CA ALA A 137 6.27 -23.63 -13.65
C ALA A 137 7.04 -23.44 -14.97
N ALA A 138 7.04 -22.22 -15.53
CA ALA A 138 7.74 -21.90 -16.76
C ALA A 138 9.24 -21.59 -16.56
N GLN A 139 9.71 -21.36 -15.32
CA GLN A 139 11.13 -21.18 -15.07
C GLN A 139 11.86 -22.54 -15.10
N PRO A 140 12.85 -22.73 -15.99
CA PRO A 140 13.60 -23.98 -16.06
C PRO A 140 14.38 -24.15 -14.76
N LYS A 141 14.20 -25.30 -14.09
CA LYS A 141 15.02 -25.71 -12.94
C LYS A 141 16.47 -25.79 -13.38
N SER A 142 17.21 -24.71 -13.18
CA SER A 142 18.66 -24.67 -13.38
C SER A 142 19.29 -25.46 -12.23
N GLY A 143 19.44 -26.77 -12.43
CA GLY A 143 19.86 -27.68 -11.37
C GLY A 143 20.03 -29.12 -11.85
N LEU A 144 20.79 -29.32 -12.91
CA LEU A 144 21.44 -30.59 -13.26
C LEU A 144 22.77 -30.25 -13.95
N SER A 145 23.78 -29.94 -13.16
CA SER A 145 25.18 -30.22 -13.54
C SER A 145 25.65 -31.33 -12.63
N ALA A 146 25.68 -32.54 -13.17
CA ALA A 146 26.43 -33.64 -12.60
C ALA A 146 27.93 -33.30 -12.60
N GLY A 147 28.61 -33.74 -11.55
CA GLY A 147 30.06 -33.72 -11.38
C GLY A 147 30.39 -34.58 -10.19
#